data_AF-A0A7X7YNB2-F1
#
_entry.id   AF-A0A7X7YNB2-F1
#
_cell.length_a   1.000
_cell.length_b   1.000
_cell.length_c   1.000
_cell.angle_alpha   90.00
_cell.angle_beta   90.00
_cell.angle_gamma   90.00
#
_symmetry.space_group_name_H-M   'P 1'
#
loop_
_entity.id
_entity.type
_entity.pdbx_description
1 polymer ?
#
loop_
_entity_poly.entity_id
_entity_poly.type
_entity_poly.pdbx_seq_one_letter_code
_entity_poly.pdbx_strand_id
1 'polypeptide(L)'
;MATIDPLLVILFMANLLILVLVILFVVKSGCFSLQNKIQFWLIAGYILLLLASPVVIQMLPKENFADERIKKVSEKDLYVQADLYTIAQGASPEQIKGVFVLEQWEFPYNGSMLNVVVRPLYEYDAVIVVERKDSADGKIEAVNYASKPIVELIDLSEIMKPHKVALDGNVLKVTAPEFLQIELGVFRNEFVISQILGDTELESAPWRHGSQLIYLRVPADVEVQSEASVHFVEKQ
;
A
#
# COMPACT_ATOMS: atom_id res chain seq x y z
N MET A 1 -5.08 -0.09 18.02
CA MET A 1 -6.40 -0.71 17.82
C MET A 1 -7.46 0.12 18.54
N ALA A 2 -8.09 1.07 17.86
CA ALA A 2 -9.37 1.60 18.32
C ALA A 2 -10.44 0.70 17.69
N THR A 3 -10.83 -0.35 18.41
CA THR A 3 -11.99 -1.17 18.02
C THR A 3 -13.20 -0.25 18.00
N ILE A 4 -13.89 -0.13 16.86
CA ILE A 4 -15.21 0.52 16.84
C ILE A 4 -16.05 -0.24 17.86
N ASP A 5 -16.41 0.45 18.93
CA ASP A 5 -17.08 -0.18 20.06
C ASP A 5 -18.36 -0.85 19.52
N PRO A 6 -18.48 -2.18 19.63
CA PRO A 6 -19.66 -2.90 19.17
C PRO A 6 -20.94 -2.32 19.75
N LEU A 7 -20.88 -1.74 20.97
CA LEU A 7 -22.00 -1.05 21.59
C LEU A 7 -22.46 0.18 20.80
N LEU A 8 -21.54 0.91 20.16
CA LEU A 8 -21.85 2.14 19.44
C LEU A 8 -22.54 1.83 18.10
N VAL A 9 -22.12 0.74 17.43
CA VAL A 9 -22.77 0.23 16.22
C VAL A 9 -24.15 -0.34 16.55
N ILE A 10 -24.26 -1.12 17.63
CA ILE A 10 -25.54 -1.67 18.10
C ILE A 10 -26.50 -0.54 18.48
N LEU A 11 -26.01 0.50 19.15
CA LEU A 11 -26.82 1.66 19.53
C LEU A 11 -27.30 2.43 18.30
N PHE A 12 -26.44 2.64 17.30
CA PHE A 12 -26.83 3.29 16.04
C PHE A 12 -27.89 2.48 15.28
N MET A 13 -27.68 1.17 15.15
CA MET A 13 -28.62 0.26 14.49
C MET A 13 -29.96 0.16 15.23
N ALA A 14 -29.95 0.17 16.57
CA ALA A 14 -31.16 0.19 17.39
C ALA A 14 -31.95 1.49 17.19
N ASN A 15 -31.28 2.65 17.13
CA ASN A 15 -31.94 3.93 16.86
C ASN A 15 -32.54 3.98 15.45
N LEU A 16 -31.85 3.43 14.45
CA LEU A 16 -32.36 3.33 13.08
C LEU A 16 -33.60 2.43 12.99
N LEU A 17 -33.57 1.29 13.68
CA LEU A 17 -34.71 0.36 13.75
C LEU A 17 -35.93 1.01 14.42
N ILE A 18 -35.72 1.74 15.52
CA ILE A 18 -36.78 2.48 16.22
C ILE A 18 -37.39 3.54 15.28
N LEU A 19 -36.56 4.27 14.53
CA LEU A 19 -37.03 5.27 13.56
C LEU A 19 -37.91 4.63 12.48
N VAL A 20 -37.51 3.50 11.92
CA VAL A 20 -38.28 2.77 10.90
C VAL A 20 -39.61 2.26 11.47
N LEU A 21 -39.60 1.69 12.66
CA LEU A 21 -40.82 1.21 13.33
C LEU A 21 -41.80 2.36 13.62
N VAL A 22 -41.29 3.51 14.02
CA VAL A 22 -42.09 4.72 14.26
C VAL A 22 -42.69 5.25 12.95
N ILE A 23 -41.92 5.30 11.86
CA ILE A 23 -42.43 5.70 10.53
C ILE A 23 -43.53 4.74 10.06
N LEU A 24 -43.31 3.43 10.16
CA LEU A 24 -44.29 2.41 9.75
C LEU A 24 -45.59 2.50 10.56
N PHE A 25 -45.48 2.72 11.88
CA PHE A 25 -46.63 2.90 12.76
C PHE A 25 -47.42 4.17 12.41
N VAL A 26 -46.72 5.27 12.12
CA VAL A 26 -47.32 6.54 11.70
C VAL A 26 -48.01 6.42 10.33
N VAL A 27 -47.38 5.76 9.35
CA VAL A 27 -47.96 5.57 8.01
C VAL A 27 -49.17 4.64 8.04
N LYS A 28 -49.11 3.54 8.82
CA LYS A 28 -50.24 2.61 8.99
C LYS A 28 -51.45 3.26 9.66
N SER A 29 -51.25 4.30 10.47
CA SER A 29 -52.33 4.99 11.17
C SER A 29 -53.20 5.90 10.29
N GLY A 30 -52.90 6.03 8.98
CA GLY A 30 -53.75 6.71 8.00
C GLY A 30 -53.98 8.21 8.23
N CYS A 31 -53.32 8.80 9.23
CA CYS A 31 -53.56 10.16 9.67
C CYS A 31 -52.40 11.06 9.22
N PHE A 32 -52.35 11.33 7.92
CA PHE A 32 -51.49 12.37 7.34
C PHE A 32 -52.14 13.76 7.55
N SER A 33 -52.44 14.08 8.80
CA SER A 33 -52.84 15.41 9.24
C SER A 33 -51.70 15.97 10.09
N LEU A 34 -51.11 17.09 9.63
CA LEU A 34 -50.07 17.86 10.32
C LEU A 34 -50.46 18.37 11.73
N GLN A 35 -51.58 17.94 12.30
CA GLN A 35 -52.07 18.35 13.62
C GLN A 35 -51.40 17.60 14.79
N ASN A 36 -50.77 16.45 14.57
CA ASN A 36 -50.20 15.66 15.67
C ASN A 36 -48.76 16.08 16.00
N LYS A 37 -48.59 16.75 17.14
CA LYS A 37 -47.31 17.27 17.67
C LYS A 37 -46.15 16.27 17.59
N ILE A 38 -46.43 14.98 17.75
CA ILE A 38 -45.44 13.90 17.72
C ILE A 38 -44.76 13.76 16.35
N GLN A 39 -45.52 13.85 15.25
CA GLN A 39 -44.96 13.78 13.89
C GLN A 39 -44.03 14.96 13.63
N PHE A 40 -44.43 16.16 14.09
CA PHE A 40 -43.59 17.35 14.00
C PHE A 40 -42.28 17.19 14.78
N TRP A 41 -42.33 16.67 16.01
CA TRP A 41 -41.11 16.44 16.82
C TRP A 41 -40.18 15.37 16.22
N LEU A 42 -40.72 14.33 15.59
CA LEU A 42 -39.91 13.31 14.90
C LEU A 42 -39.22 13.89 13.65
N ILE A 43 -39.94 14.64 12.83
CA ILE A 43 -39.37 15.30 11.64
C ILE A 43 -38.34 16.35 12.07
N ALA A 44 -38.66 17.18 13.06
CA ALA A 44 -37.74 18.18 13.58
C ALA A 44 -36.48 17.54 14.21
N GLY A 45 -36.63 16.45 14.94
CA GLY A 45 -35.51 15.69 15.51
C GLY A 45 -34.62 15.06 14.45
N TYR A 46 -35.21 14.48 13.39
CA TYR A 46 -34.47 13.94 12.26
C TYR A 46 -33.71 15.03 11.50
N ILE A 47 -34.36 16.16 11.22
CA ILE A 47 -33.70 17.31 10.58
C ILE A 47 -32.57 17.83 11.46
N LEU A 48 -32.78 17.97 12.77
CA LEU A 48 -31.75 18.41 13.70
C LEU A 48 -30.56 17.44 13.74
N LEU A 49 -30.81 16.14 13.72
CA LEU A 49 -29.78 15.10 13.66
C LEU A 49 -28.98 15.18 12.35
N LEU A 50 -29.65 15.37 11.21
CA LEU A 50 -28.98 15.59 9.93
C LEU A 50 -28.13 16.86 9.93
N LEU A 51 -28.62 17.95 10.54
CA LEU A 51 -27.86 19.20 10.66
C LEU A 51 -26.69 19.11 11.65
N ALA A 52 -26.81 18.27 12.68
CA ALA A 52 -25.76 18.03 13.66
C ALA A 52 -24.66 17.09 13.13
N SER A 53 -24.99 16.21 12.19
CA SER A 53 -24.06 15.20 11.65
C SER A 53 -22.75 15.79 11.10
N PRO A 54 -22.74 16.84 10.24
CA PRO A 54 -21.50 17.46 9.77
C PRO A 54 -20.61 17.99 10.89
N VAL A 55 -21.21 18.51 11.97
CA VAL A 55 -20.48 19.03 13.13
C VAL A 55 -19.82 17.89 13.91
N VAL A 56 -20.56 16.80 14.14
CA VAL A 56 -20.04 15.60 14.82
C VAL A 56 -18.90 14.98 14.02
N ILE A 57 -19.01 14.90 12.69
CA ILE A 57 -17.95 14.40 11.82
C ILE A 57 -16.66 15.24 11.96
N GLN A 58 -16.77 16.57 12.09
CA GLN A 58 -15.61 17.43 12.27
C GLN A 58 -14.94 17.28 13.65
N MET A 59 -15.66 16.79 14.65
CA MET A 59 -15.14 16.52 16.00
C MET A 59 -14.50 15.14 16.13
N LEU A 60 -14.60 14.27 15.11
CA LEU A 60 -13.89 12.99 15.12
C LEU A 60 -12.38 13.23 15.10
N PRO A 61 -11.60 12.49 15.92
CA PRO A 61 -10.16 12.69 16.04
C PRO A 61 -9.48 12.47 14.69
N LYS A 62 -8.95 13.55 14.12
CA LYS A 62 -8.35 13.55 12.78
C LYS A 62 -7.06 12.75 12.67
N GLU A 63 -6.42 12.56 13.82
CA GLU A 63 -5.17 11.82 14.01
C GLU A 63 -5.28 10.33 13.61
N ASN A 64 -6.50 9.80 13.54
CA ASN A 64 -6.77 8.42 13.13
C ASN A 64 -7.21 8.28 11.66
N PHE A 65 -7.45 9.38 10.94
CA PHE A 65 -7.75 9.33 9.51
C PHE A 65 -6.44 9.43 8.75
N ALA A 66 -5.98 8.31 8.19
CA ALA A 66 -4.80 8.16 7.32
C ALA A 66 -3.60 9.03 7.74
N ASP A 67 -2.64 8.41 8.43
CA ASP A 67 -1.32 8.99 8.76
C ASP A 67 -0.86 9.98 7.68
N GLU A 68 -0.59 11.24 8.02
CA GLU A 68 -0.29 12.34 7.07
C GLU A 68 0.89 12.03 6.13
N ARG A 69 1.66 10.99 6.45
CA ARG A 69 2.73 10.42 5.63
C ARG A 69 2.21 9.71 4.35
N ILE A 70 0.92 9.43 4.28
CA ILE A 70 0.32 8.66 3.20
C ILE A 70 -0.11 9.59 2.06
N LYS A 71 0.67 9.61 0.99
CA LYS A 71 0.40 10.44 -0.19
C LYS A 71 -0.69 9.83 -1.05
N LYS A 72 -1.72 10.62 -1.35
CA LYS A 72 -2.73 10.28 -2.35
C LYS A 72 -2.14 10.44 -3.75
N VAL A 73 -2.32 9.41 -4.55
CA VAL A 73 -1.79 9.27 -5.90
C VAL A 73 -2.89 9.59 -6.92
N SER A 74 -2.51 10.12 -8.08
CA SER A 74 -3.45 10.33 -9.18
C SER A 74 -3.78 9.00 -9.85
N GLU A 75 -5.01 8.84 -10.36
CA GLU A 75 -5.36 7.69 -11.20
C GLU A 75 -4.43 7.54 -12.40
N LYS A 76 -3.88 8.64 -12.92
CA LYS A 76 -2.90 8.59 -14.03
C LYS A 76 -1.60 7.88 -13.66
N ASP A 77 -1.20 7.95 -12.40
CA ASP A 77 0.02 7.30 -11.91
C ASP A 77 -0.19 5.79 -11.71
N LEU A 78 -1.44 5.32 -11.62
CA LEU A 78 -1.76 3.89 -11.67
C LEU A 78 -1.37 3.25 -13.00
N TYR A 79 -1.35 4.00 -14.11
CA TYR A 79 -1.03 3.45 -15.43
C TYR A 79 0.48 3.41 -15.72
N VAL A 80 1.31 4.06 -14.89
CA VAL A 80 2.77 3.97 -15.00
C VAL A 80 3.22 2.68 -14.33
N GLN A 81 3.30 1.57 -15.08
CA GLN A 81 3.78 0.30 -14.56
C GLN A 81 5.31 0.29 -14.53
N ALA A 82 5.88 0.47 -13.34
CA ALA A 82 7.29 0.22 -13.11
C ALA A 82 7.51 -1.30 -13.06
N ASP A 83 7.92 -1.89 -14.19
CA ASP A 83 8.28 -3.30 -14.23
C ASP A 83 9.77 -3.46 -13.93
N LEU A 84 10.10 -3.85 -12.70
CA LEU A 84 11.48 -4.10 -12.27
C LEU A 84 12.14 -5.24 -13.08
N TYR A 85 11.38 -6.13 -13.73
CA TYR A 85 11.97 -7.15 -14.60
C TYR A 85 12.66 -6.57 -15.83
N THR A 86 12.32 -5.35 -16.25
CA THR A 86 13.02 -4.69 -17.36
C THR A 86 14.48 -4.37 -17.00
N ILE A 87 14.81 -4.24 -15.71
CA ILE A 87 16.20 -4.10 -15.23
C ILE A 87 16.99 -5.37 -15.56
N ALA A 88 16.40 -6.55 -15.34
CA ALA A 88 17.02 -7.82 -15.71
C ALA A 88 17.17 -8.00 -17.24
N GLN A 89 16.49 -7.17 -18.04
CA GLN A 89 16.63 -7.13 -19.51
C GLN A 89 17.63 -6.07 -19.99
N GLY A 90 18.32 -5.38 -19.07
CA GLY A 90 19.33 -4.38 -19.39
C GLY A 90 18.85 -2.92 -19.36
N ALA A 91 17.62 -2.65 -18.91
CA ALA A 91 17.20 -1.27 -18.66
C ALA A 91 17.95 -0.68 -17.47
N SER A 92 18.43 0.55 -17.60
CA SER A 92 19.04 1.29 -16.49
C SER A 92 17.96 1.58 -15.43
N PRO A 93 18.16 1.16 -14.16
CA PRO A 93 17.18 1.37 -13.10
C PRO A 93 16.76 2.83 -12.93
N GLU A 94 17.69 3.76 -13.16
CA GLU A 94 17.49 5.21 -13.02
C GLU A 94 16.54 5.80 -14.07
N GLN A 95 16.34 5.11 -15.19
CA GLN A 95 15.48 5.55 -16.29
C GLN A 95 14.03 5.06 -16.13
N ILE A 96 13.77 4.14 -15.20
CA ILE A 96 12.45 3.53 -15.02
C ILE A 96 11.60 4.41 -14.10
N LYS A 97 10.58 5.05 -14.69
CA LYS A 97 9.64 5.89 -13.94
C LYS A 97 8.88 5.06 -12.90
N GLY A 98 8.91 5.50 -11.64
CA GLY A 98 8.21 4.84 -10.53
C GLY A 98 9.04 3.80 -9.78
N VAL A 99 10.31 3.62 -10.15
CA VAL A 99 11.31 2.89 -9.38
C VAL A 99 12.03 3.86 -8.44
N PHE A 100 12.34 3.41 -7.24
CA PHE A 100 13.09 4.17 -6.25
C PHE A 100 14.04 3.27 -5.46
N VAL A 101 15.03 3.88 -4.83
CA VAL A 101 16.00 3.19 -3.96
C VAL A 101 15.45 3.13 -2.54
N LEU A 102 15.36 1.93 -1.98
CA LEU A 102 15.03 1.73 -0.56
C LEU A 102 16.28 1.82 0.32
N GLU A 103 17.35 1.15 -0.08
CA GLU A 103 18.62 1.14 0.65
C GLU A 103 19.78 0.82 -0.30
N GLN A 104 20.98 1.27 0.07
CA GLN A 104 22.21 1.05 -0.68
C GLN A 104 23.32 0.63 0.30
N TRP A 105 24.17 -0.30 -0.15
CA TRP A 105 25.30 -0.80 0.60
C TRP A 105 26.55 -0.80 -0.28
N GLU A 106 27.68 -0.50 0.36
CA GLU A 106 29.01 -0.64 -0.24
C GLU A 106 29.86 -1.53 0.64
N PHE A 107 30.51 -2.52 0.03
CA PHE A 107 31.38 -3.46 0.73
C PHE A 107 32.76 -3.49 0.08
N PRO A 108 33.85 -3.27 0.84
CA PRO A 108 35.20 -3.52 0.34
C PRO A 108 35.40 -5.02 0.12
N TYR A 109 35.91 -5.41 -1.04
CA TYR A 109 36.07 -6.80 -1.44
C TYR A 109 37.28 -7.00 -2.35
N ASN A 110 38.21 -7.86 -1.91
CA ASN A 110 39.45 -8.21 -2.63
C ASN A 110 39.52 -9.70 -2.99
N GLY A 111 38.44 -10.46 -2.79
CA GLY A 111 38.39 -11.88 -3.15
C GLY A 111 38.09 -12.05 -4.64
N SER A 112 38.48 -13.18 -5.23
CA SER A 112 38.21 -13.45 -6.65
C SER A 112 36.83 -14.07 -6.92
N MET A 113 36.12 -14.54 -5.88
CA MET A 113 34.85 -15.26 -6.00
C MET A 113 33.87 -14.79 -4.94
N LEU A 114 32.67 -14.38 -5.33
CA LEU A 114 31.58 -13.96 -4.46
C LEU A 114 30.44 -14.99 -4.52
N ASN A 115 30.07 -15.54 -3.37
CA ASN A 115 28.94 -16.47 -3.25
C ASN A 115 27.70 -15.72 -2.76
N VAL A 116 26.65 -15.67 -3.56
CA VAL A 116 25.38 -15.04 -3.21
C VAL A 116 24.44 -16.09 -2.64
N VAL A 117 23.97 -15.85 -1.41
CA VAL A 117 23.04 -16.72 -0.69
C VAL A 117 21.79 -15.93 -0.35
N VAL A 118 20.64 -16.43 -0.79
CA VAL A 118 19.33 -15.84 -0.51
C VAL A 118 18.66 -16.62 0.60
N ARG A 119 18.22 -15.92 1.65
CA ARG A 119 17.37 -16.48 2.70
C ARG A 119 15.96 -15.90 2.55
N PRO A 120 15.07 -16.59 1.82
CA PRO A 120 13.71 -16.12 1.67
C PRO A 120 12.92 -16.35 2.96
N LEU A 121 11.91 -15.50 3.20
CA LEU A 121 10.95 -15.68 4.30
C LEU A 121 9.72 -16.50 3.85
N TYR A 122 9.54 -16.77 2.54
CA TYR A 122 8.43 -17.51 1.91
C TYR A 122 8.85 -18.12 0.55
N GLU A 123 7.92 -18.68 -0.26
CA GLU A 123 8.15 -19.19 -1.63
C GLU A 123 8.55 -18.11 -2.68
N TYR A 124 8.71 -16.85 -2.26
CA TYR A 124 9.15 -15.77 -3.14
C TYR A 124 10.63 -15.50 -2.91
N ASP A 125 11.44 -15.91 -3.89
CA ASP A 125 12.85 -15.57 -3.94
C ASP A 125 13.04 -14.09 -4.28
N ALA A 126 14.03 -13.46 -3.64
CA ALA A 126 14.45 -12.11 -4.00
C ALA A 126 15.02 -12.14 -5.43
N VAL A 127 14.53 -11.25 -6.31
CA VAL A 127 15.12 -11.10 -7.65
C VAL A 127 16.46 -10.39 -7.49
N ILE A 128 17.53 -11.05 -7.94
CA ILE A 128 18.90 -10.51 -7.90
C ILE A 128 19.38 -10.31 -9.33
N VAL A 129 19.79 -9.07 -9.61
CA VAL A 129 20.44 -8.69 -10.87
C VAL A 129 21.89 -8.35 -10.58
N VAL A 130 22.79 -8.84 -11.43
CA VAL A 130 24.24 -8.64 -11.31
C VAL A 130 24.75 -7.92 -12.56
N GLU A 131 25.35 -6.75 -12.35
CA GLU A 131 26.12 -6.00 -13.35
C GLU A 131 27.61 -6.12 -13.01
N ARG A 132 28.42 -6.44 -14.02
CA ARG A 132 29.87 -6.38 -13.90
C ARG A 132 30.34 -4.95 -14.20
N LYS A 133 31.12 -4.39 -13.28
CA LYS A 133 31.77 -3.08 -13.46
C LYS A 133 32.88 -3.16 -14.50
N ASP A 134 33.18 -2.03 -15.11
CA ASP A 134 34.30 -1.90 -16.06
C ASP A 134 35.66 -1.86 -15.33
N SER A 135 35.67 -1.61 -14.01
CA SER A 135 36.87 -1.49 -13.18
C SER A 135 36.93 -2.57 -12.08
N ALA A 136 38.16 -2.95 -11.73
CA ALA A 136 38.48 -3.73 -10.54
C ALA A 136 38.76 -2.78 -9.36
N ASP A 137 37.72 -2.10 -8.87
CA ASP A 137 37.83 -1.06 -7.82
C ASP A 137 37.86 -1.62 -6.39
N GLY A 138 37.79 -2.95 -6.25
CA GLY A 138 37.77 -3.64 -4.96
C GLY A 138 36.51 -3.34 -4.13
N LYS A 139 35.40 -2.96 -4.77
CA LYS A 139 34.14 -2.63 -4.08
C LYS A 139 32.94 -3.31 -4.73
N ILE A 140 32.18 -4.03 -3.92
CA ILE A 140 30.85 -4.49 -4.30
C ILE A 140 29.83 -3.45 -3.87
N GLU A 141 28.98 -3.01 -4.79
CA GLU A 141 27.83 -2.14 -4.50
C GLU A 141 26.55 -2.97 -4.59
N ALA A 142 25.65 -2.79 -3.64
CA ALA A 142 24.33 -3.40 -3.64
C ALA A 142 23.27 -2.32 -3.47
N VAL A 143 22.23 -2.35 -4.30
CA VAL A 143 21.12 -1.39 -4.23
C VAL A 143 19.80 -2.16 -4.22
N ASN A 144 18.94 -1.86 -3.24
CA ASN A 144 17.59 -2.41 -3.19
C ASN A 144 16.63 -1.45 -3.90
N TYR A 145 16.29 -1.76 -5.15
CA TYR A 145 15.27 -1.05 -5.90
C TYR A 145 13.87 -1.56 -5.56
N ALA A 146 12.89 -0.66 -5.58
CA ALA A 146 11.49 -0.98 -5.37
C ALA A 146 10.58 -0.22 -6.33
N SER A 147 9.46 -0.85 -6.68
CA SER A 147 8.34 -0.19 -7.34
C SER A 147 7.29 0.23 -6.31
N LYS A 148 6.56 1.29 -6.60
CA LYS A 148 5.56 1.86 -5.67
C LYS A 148 4.39 0.90 -5.40
N PRO A 149 4.18 0.43 -4.16
CA PRO A 149 2.95 -0.24 -3.78
C PRO A 149 1.83 0.79 -3.66
N ILE A 150 0.72 0.57 -4.37
CA ILE A 150 -0.43 1.45 -4.35
C ILE A 150 -1.68 0.63 -4.02
N VAL A 151 -2.45 1.09 -3.03
CA VAL A 151 -3.74 0.50 -2.65
C VAL A 151 -4.75 1.62 -2.59
N GLU A 152 -5.88 1.58 -3.31
CA GLU A 152 -6.92 2.63 -3.19
C GLU A 152 -6.38 4.06 -3.41
N LEU A 153 -5.46 4.22 -4.38
CA LEU A 153 -4.75 5.48 -4.66
C LEU A 153 -3.86 5.99 -3.51
N ILE A 154 -3.52 5.13 -2.56
CA ILE A 154 -2.59 5.43 -1.47
C ILE A 154 -1.20 4.89 -1.83
N ASP A 155 -0.18 5.76 -1.83
CA ASP A 155 1.24 5.39 -1.95
C ASP A 155 1.78 4.86 -0.62
N LEU A 156 2.19 3.58 -0.59
CA LEU A 156 2.74 2.93 0.61
C LEU A 156 4.28 2.82 0.55
N SER A 157 4.94 3.56 -0.34
CA SER A 157 6.41 3.48 -0.53
C SER A 157 7.20 3.85 0.73
N GLU A 158 6.74 4.81 1.52
CA GLU A 158 7.48 5.32 2.70
C GLU A 158 7.57 4.31 3.84
N ILE A 159 6.67 3.32 3.88
CA ILE A 159 6.64 2.30 4.93
C ILE A 159 7.26 0.97 4.50
N MET A 160 7.65 0.83 3.23
CA MET A 160 8.33 -0.38 2.73
C MET A 160 9.64 -0.63 3.47
N LYS A 161 9.90 -1.90 3.77
CA LYS A 161 11.16 -2.34 4.36
C LYS A 161 12.11 -2.89 3.29
N PRO A 162 13.39 -2.51 3.29
CA PRO A 162 14.39 -3.07 2.40
C PRO A 162 14.75 -4.51 2.81
N HIS A 163 15.31 -5.26 1.87
CA HIS A 163 16.04 -6.49 2.20
C HIS A 163 17.26 -6.14 3.07
N LYS A 164 17.69 -7.09 3.89
CA LYS A 164 18.96 -6.96 4.62
C LYS A 164 20.07 -7.61 3.81
N VAL A 165 21.12 -6.86 3.52
CA VAL A 165 22.30 -7.34 2.80
C VAL A 165 23.51 -7.27 3.73
N ALA A 166 24.21 -8.40 3.86
CA ALA A 166 25.43 -8.49 4.66
C ALA A 166 26.50 -9.30 3.93
N LEU A 167 27.74 -8.81 3.95
CA LEU A 167 28.89 -9.52 3.44
C LEU A 167 29.69 -10.14 4.60
N ASP A 168 29.91 -11.45 4.54
CA ASP A 168 30.66 -12.21 5.54
C ASP A 168 31.69 -13.10 4.82
N GLY A 169 32.96 -12.66 4.83
CA GLY A 169 34.00 -13.27 4.01
C GLY A 169 33.69 -13.14 2.52
N ASN A 170 33.53 -14.28 1.84
CA ASN A 170 33.15 -14.35 0.42
C ASN A 170 31.64 -14.55 0.21
N VAL A 171 30.81 -14.55 1.26
CA VAL A 171 29.39 -14.83 1.16
C VAL A 171 28.57 -13.55 1.33
N LEU A 172 27.86 -13.14 0.27
CA LEU A 172 26.86 -12.09 0.31
C LEU A 172 25.51 -12.69 0.68
N LYS A 173 25.05 -12.41 1.90
CA LYS A 173 23.77 -12.88 2.42
C LYS A 173 22.69 -11.84 2.15
N VAL A 174 21.68 -12.22 1.38
CA VAL A 174 20.47 -11.41 1.14
C VAL A 174 19.32 -12.03 1.92
N THR A 175 18.76 -11.28 2.88
CA THR A 175 17.63 -11.72 3.71
C THR A 175 16.39 -10.92 3.35
N ALA A 176 15.26 -11.61 3.17
CA ALA A 176 13.99 -10.97 2.89
C ALA A 176 13.62 -9.88 3.92
N PRO A 177 12.88 -8.84 3.50
CA PRO A 177 12.45 -7.76 4.38
C PRO A 177 11.55 -8.29 5.51
N GLU A 178 11.53 -7.55 6.63
CA GLU A 178 10.62 -7.85 7.74
C GLU A 178 9.16 -7.72 7.29
N PHE A 179 8.30 -8.63 7.78
CA PHE A 179 6.88 -8.61 7.44
C PHE A 179 6.22 -7.36 8.02
N LEU A 180 5.53 -6.62 7.15
CA LEU A 180 4.76 -5.45 7.52
C LEU A 180 3.26 -5.75 7.37
N GLN A 181 2.55 -5.78 8.49
CA GLN A 181 1.09 -5.84 8.49
C GLN A 181 0.52 -4.41 8.42
N ILE A 182 -0.37 -4.17 7.46
CA ILE A 182 -1.04 -2.88 7.28
C ILE A 182 -2.54 -3.12 7.40
N GLU A 183 -3.20 -2.39 8.30
CA GLU A 183 -4.65 -2.38 8.44
C GLU A 183 -5.20 -1.11 7.78
N LEU A 184 -6.04 -1.27 6.77
CA LEU A 184 -6.62 -0.17 6.00
C LEU A 184 -8.14 -0.13 6.19
N GLY A 185 -8.66 1.04 6.60
CA GLY A 185 -10.09 1.34 6.59
C GLY A 185 -10.40 2.26 5.41
N VAL A 186 -11.30 1.83 4.52
CA VAL A 186 -11.67 2.59 3.32
C VAL A 186 -13.15 2.93 3.39
N PHE A 187 -13.48 4.21 3.20
CA PHE A 187 -14.86 4.65 3.05
C PHE A 187 -15.22 4.65 1.57
N ARG A 188 -16.37 4.06 1.24
CA ARG A 188 -16.92 4.04 -0.11
C ARG A 188 -18.30 4.68 -0.10
N ASN A 189 -18.65 5.29 -1.23
CA ASN A 189 -20.00 5.81 -1.44
C ASN A 189 -21.01 4.66 -1.35
N GLU A 190 -22.19 4.95 -0.83
CA GLU A 190 -23.31 4.01 -0.89
C GLU A 190 -23.75 3.81 -2.34
N PHE A 191 -24.25 2.60 -2.65
CA PHE A 191 -24.59 2.17 -4.01
C PHE A 191 -25.37 3.21 -4.83
N VAL A 192 -26.40 3.83 -4.23
CA VAL A 192 -27.23 4.83 -4.92
C VAL A 192 -26.44 6.09 -5.28
N ILE A 193 -25.56 6.55 -4.39
CA ILE A 193 -24.69 7.70 -4.65
C ILE A 193 -23.69 7.36 -5.75
N SER A 194 -23.11 6.16 -5.71
CA SER A 194 -22.21 5.68 -6.76
C SER A 194 -22.87 5.64 -8.14
N GLN A 195 -24.12 5.16 -8.23
CA GLN A 195 -24.87 5.16 -9.49
C GLN A 195 -25.16 6.56 -10.04
N ILE A 196 -25.49 7.52 -9.15
CA ILE A 196 -25.77 8.91 -9.55
C ILE A 196 -24.51 9.63 -10.02
N LEU A 197 -23.41 9.44 -9.29
CA LEU A 197 -22.12 10.06 -9.62
C LEU A 197 -21.43 9.40 -10.81
N GLY A 198 -21.95 8.26 -11.28
CA GLY A 198 -21.30 7.47 -12.31
C GLY A 198 -19.98 6.88 -11.81
N ASP A 199 -19.86 6.66 -10.50
CA ASP A 199 -18.82 5.80 -9.95
C ASP A 199 -19.11 4.41 -10.52
N THR A 200 -18.41 4.02 -11.59
CA THR A 200 -18.32 2.62 -11.97
C THR A 200 -17.86 1.89 -10.73
N GLU A 201 -18.61 0.89 -10.27
CA GLU A 201 -18.10 -0.09 -9.30
C GLU A 201 -16.76 -0.56 -9.86
N LEU A 202 -15.67 0.02 -9.34
CA LEU A 202 -14.32 -0.34 -9.72
C LEU A 202 -14.17 -1.79 -9.27
N GLU A 203 -14.26 -2.69 -10.25
CA GLU A 203 -13.79 -4.06 -10.20
C GLU A 203 -12.47 -4.07 -9.42
N SER A 204 -12.53 -4.45 -8.14
CA SER A 204 -11.45 -4.28 -7.17
C SER A 204 -10.92 -2.84 -7.02
N ALA A 205 -10.65 -2.43 -5.78
CA ALA A 205 -9.75 -1.31 -5.55
C ALA A 205 -8.51 -1.44 -6.44
N PRO A 206 -8.00 -0.37 -7.07
CA PRO A 206 -6.74 -0.45 -7.79
C PRO A 206 -5.66 -0.87 -6.79
N TRP A 207 -5.26 -2.14 -6.89
CA TRP A 207 -4.25 -2.75 -6.06
C TRP A 207 -3.04 -3.03 -6.94
N ARG A 208 -1.97 -2.29 -6.69
CA ARG A 208 -0.67 -2.55 -7.27
C ARG A 208 0.25 -3.08 -6.19
N HIS A 209 0.65 -4.34 -6.34
CA HIS A 209 1.71 -4.92 -5.53
C HIS A 209 3.02 -4.19 -5.84
N GLY A 210 3.69 -3.72 -4.78
CA GLY A 210 5.07 -3.28 -4.88
C GLY A 210 5.97 -4.49 -5.03
N SER A 211 6.96 -4.39 -5.91
CA SER A 211 8.02 -5.37 -6.09
C SER A 211 9.34 -4.79 -5.64
N GLN A 212 10.29 -5.67 -5.30
CA GLN A 212 11.65 -5.29 -4.91
C GLN A 212 12.67 -6.14 -5.67
N LEU A 213 13.85 -5.57 -5.89
CA LEU A 213 14.95 -6.19 -6.61
C LEU A 213 16.28 -5.74 -6.00
N ILE A 214 17.22 -6.68 -5.84
CA ILE A 214 18.59 -6.38 -5.46
C ILE A 214 19.44 -6.26 -6.72
N TYR A 215 20.03 -5.09 -6.91
CA TYR A 215 20.97 -4.82 -7.99
C TYR A 215 22.39 -4.80 -7.44
N LEU A 216 23.22 -5.74 -7.90
CA LEU A 216 24.61 -5.91 -7.48
C LEU A 216 25.54 -5.40 -8.57
N ARG A 217 26.46 -4.50 -8.23
CA ARG A 217 27.55 -4.08 -9.11
C ARG A 217 28.85 -4.63 -8.56
N VAL A 218 29.44 -5.55 -9.33
CA VAL A 218 30.56 -6.38 -8.90
C VAL A 218 31.81 -5.99 -9.70
N PRO A 219 33.01 -5.89 -9.07
CA PRO A 219 34.25 -5.57 -9.78
C PRO A 219 34.54 -6.53 -10.94
N ALA A 220 35.25 -6.05 -11.96
CA ALA A 220 35.52 -6.80 -13.19
C ALA A 220 36.18 -8.17 -12.96
N ASP A 221 37.02 -8.26 -11.92
CA ASP A 221 37.85 -9.42 -11.55
C ASP A 221 37.18 -10.41 -10.59
N VAL A 222 35.93 -10.17 -10.19
CA VAL A 222 35.20 -11.01 -9.23
C VAL A 222 34.21 -11.93 -9.94
N GLU A 223 34.35 -13.24 -9.77
CA GLU A 223 33.40 -14.23 -10.24
C GLU A 223 32.22 -14.33 -9.27
N VAL A 224 30.98 -14.42 -9.77
CA VAL A 224 29.78 -14.51 -8.94
C VAL A 224 29.16 -15.90 -9.07
N GLN A 225 29.07 -16.62 -7.95
CA GLN A 225 28.34 -17.88 -7.85
C GLN A 225 27.10 -17.68 -6.98
N SER A 226 26.02 -18.38 -7.30
CA SER A 226 24.77 -18.27 -6.56
C SER A 226 24.08 -19.62 -6.52
N GLU A 227 23.52 -19.95 -5.35
CA GLU A 227 22.61 -21.10 -5.20
C GLU A 227 21.19 -20.75 -5.70
N ALA A 228 20.84 -19.46 -5.74
CA ALA A 228 19.57 -18.94 -6.24
C ALA A 228 19.68 -18.44 -7.68
N SER A 229 18.55 -18.31 -8.38
CA SER A 229 18.51 -17.71 -9.72
C SER A 229 18.94 -16.24 -9.69
N VAL A 230 20.07 -15.93 -10.34
CA VAL A 230 20.58 -14.57 -10.55
C VAL A 230 20.51 -14.22 -12.03
N HIS A 231 20.17 -12.97 -12.34
CA HIS A 231 20.15 -12.45 -13.71
C HIS A 231 21.39 -11.60 -13.96
N PHE A 232 22.19 -11.95 -14.96
CA PHE A 232 23.32 -11.13 -15.38
C PHE A 232 22.88 -10.13 -16.44
N VAL A 233 23.28 -8.87 -16.26
CA VAL A 233 23.07 -7.81 -17.24
C VAL A 233 24.42 -7.46 -17.85
N GLU A 234 24.53 -7.64 -19.17
CA GLU A 234 25.67 -7.19 -19.95
C GLU A 234 25.40 -5.75 -20.44
N LYS A 235 26.40 -4.86 -20.30
CA LYS A 235 26.35 -3.58 -21.00
C LYS A 235 26.51 -3.82 -22.51
N GLN A 236 25.57 -3.31 -23.29
CA GLN A 236 25.77 -3.11 -24.74
C GLN A 236 26.68 -1.92 -25.01
#